data_AF-A0A8T6A0X4-F1
#
_entry.id   AF-A0A8T6A0X4-F1
#
_cell.length_a   1.000
_cell.length_b   1.000
_cell.length_c   1.000
_cell.angle_alpha   90.00
_cell.angle_beta   90.00
_cell.angle_gamma   90.00
#
_symmetry.space_group_name_H-M   'P 1'
#
loop_
_entity.id
_entity.type
_entity.pdbx_description
1 polymer ?
#
loop_
_entity_poly.entity_id
_entity_poly.type
_entity_poly.pdbx_seq_one_letter_code
_entity_poly.pdbx_strand_id
1 'polypeptide(L)'
;MSTPRQILAAIFDMDGLLIDSEPLWDRAELDVMASLGVDISRRNELPDTLGLRIDMVVDLWYARQPWNGPSRQEVVERVIARAISLVEETRPLLPGVREAVALCKEQGLLVGLASASPLHMLEKVLTMFDLRDSFDALASA
;
A
#
# COMPACT_ATOMS: atom_id res chain seq x y z
N MET A 1 7.83 30.39 -29.13
CA MET A 1 7.89 30.48 -27.66
C MET A 1 7.22 29.23 -27.11
N SER A 2 7.93 28.42 -26.31
CA SER A 2 7.31 27.26 -25.67
C SER A 2 6.39 27.77 -24.57
N THR A 3 5.10 27.46 -24.64
CA THR A 3 4.18 27.66 -23.52
C THR A 3 4.73 26.90 -22.32
N PRO A 4 4.90 27.52 -21.13
CA PRO A 4 5.36 26.78 -19.96
C PRO A 4 4.35 25.67 -19.64
N ARG A 5 4.87 24.48 -19.34
CA ARG A 5 4.04 23.31 -19.00
C ARG A 5 3.38 23.59 -17.66
N GLN A 6 2.07 23.84 -17.67
CA GLN A 6 1.29 24.05 -16.45
C GLN A 6 1.02 22.71 -15.78
N ILE A 7 1.38 22.58 -14.50
CA ILE A 7 0.98 21.45 -13.66
C ILE A 7 -0.40 21.78 -13.10
N LEU A 8 -1.35 20.86 -13.26
CA LEU A 8 -2.75 21.04 -12.83
C LEU A 8 -3.13 20.12 -11.67
N ALA A 9 -2.37 19.04 -11.47
CA ALA A 9 -2.65 18.04 -10.45
C ALA A 9 -1.36 17.38 -9.96
N ALA A 10 -1.40 16.89 -8.72
CA ALA A 10 -0.41 16.00 -8.13
C ALA A 10 -1.09 14.69 -7.74
N ILE A 11 -0.53 13.56 -8.14
CA ILE A 11 -0.99 12.23 -7.75
C ILE A 11 0.08 11.64 -6.84
N PHE A 12 -0.32 11.32 -5.62
CA PHE A 12 0.54 10.67 -4.62
C PHE A 12 0.31 9.16 -4.68
N ASP A 13 1.38 8.40 -4.46
CA ASP A 13 1.26 7.02 -3.99
C ASP A 13 0.99 7.01 -2.47
N MET A 14 0.56 5.87 -1.91
CA MET A 14 0.36 5.69 -0.48
C MET A 14 1.53 4.97 0.19
N ASP A 15 1.84 3.77 -0.29
CA ASP A 15 2.80 2.87 0.33
C ASP A 15 4.23 3.32 0.01
N GLY A 16 5.06 3.51 1.03
CA GLY A 16 6.42 4.05 0.87
C GLY A 16 6.48 5.56 0.56
N LEU A 17 5.34 6.25 0.46
CA LEU A 17 5.28 7.70 0.21
C LEU A 17 4.49 8.50 1.25
N LEU A 18 3.20 8.16 1.49
CA LEU A 18 2.45 8.77 2.59
C LEU A 18 2.78 8.09 3.91
N ILE A 19 2.93 6.76 3.87
CA ILE A 19 3.20 5.95 5.05
C ILE A 19 4.38 5.00 4.80
N ASP A 20 5.15 4.74 5.85
CA ASP A 20 6.23 3.76 5.85
C ASP A 20 5.65 2.34 6.05
N SER A 21 4.86 1.89 5.07
CA SER A 21 4.10 0.63 5.13
C SER A 21 4.83 -0.56 4.51
N GLU A 22 5.89 -0.38 3.73
CA GLU A 22 6.62 -1.48 3.09
C GLU A 22 7.10 -2.54 4.10
N PRO A 23 7.69 -2.17 5.26
CA PRO A 23 8.07 -3.14 6.29
C PRO A 23 6.86 -3.86 6.91
N LEU A 24 5.69 -3.20 6.93
CA LEU A 24 4.46 -3.75 7.50
C LEU A 24 3.79 -4.75 6.54
N TRP A 25 3.84 -4.47 5.24
CA TRP A 25 3.43 -5.42 4.20
C TRP A 25 4.30 -6.67 4.21
N ASP A 26 5.63 -6.51 4.26
CA ASP A 26 6.56 -7.63 4.39
C ASP A 26 6.25 -8.46 5.64
N ARG A 27 6.04 -7.80 6.78
CA ARG A 27 5.68 -8.48 8.02
C ARG A 27 4.35 -9.22 7.92
N ALA A 28 3.32 -8.58 7.36
CA ALA A 28 1.98 -9.17 7.23
C ALA A 28 1.98 -10.40 6.32
N GLU A 29 2.69 -10.30 5.20
CA GLU A 29 2.92 -11.39 4.26
C GLU A 29 3.57 -12.58 4.97
N LEU A 30 4.70 -12.36 5.65
CA LEU A 30 5.44 -13.42 6.34
C LEU A 30 4.64 -14.05 7.49
N ASP A 31 3.93 -13.24 8.29
CA ASP A 31 3.07 -13.73 9.37
C ASP A 31 2.01 -14.70 8.83
N VAL A 32 1.34 -14.34 7.73
CA VAL A 32 0.30 -15.17 7.13
C VAL A 32 0.89 -16.41 6.46
N MET A 33 1.96 -16.28 5.66
CA MET A 33 2.58 -17.43 4.98
C MET A 33 3.09 -18.46 5.99
N ALA A 34 3.76 -18.02 7.06
CA ALA A 34 4.21 -18.91 8.12
C ALA A 34 3.05 -19.66 8.79
N SER A 35 1.90 -19.00 8.99
CA SER A 35 0.71 -19.64 9.57
C SER A 35 0.12 -20.77 8.72
N LEU A 36 0.42 -20.78 7.41
CA LEU A 36 -0.02 -21.80 6.45
C LEU A 36 1.00 -22.95 6.32
N GLY A 37 2.10 -22.90 7.06
CA GLY A 37 3.20 -23.86 6.97
C GLY A 37 4.12 -23.65 5.76
N VAL A 38 4.05 -22.49 5.11
CA VAL A 38 5.02 -22.11 4.07
C VAL A 38 6.37 -21.81 4.72
N ASP A 39 7.44 -22.34 4.14
CA ASP A 39 8.79 -22.06 4.63
C ASP A 39 9.23 -20.66 4.16
N ILE A 40 9.04 -19.69 5.05
CA ILE A 40 9.38 -18.28 4.80
C ILE A 40 10.90 -18.03 4.72
N SER A 41 11.76 -18.97 5.14
CA SER A 41 13.21 -18.83 4.99
C SER A 41 13.64 -18.82 3.52
N ARG A 42 12.77 -19.32 2.64
CA ARG A 42 12.94 -19.37 1.18
C ARG A 42 12.39 -18.14 0.46
N ARG A 43 12.13 -17.04 1.17
CA ARG A 43 11.67 -15.76 0.57
C ARG A 43 12.58 -15.29 -0.57
N ASN A 44 13.89 -15.53 -0.46
CA ASN A 44 14.88 -15.19 -1.47
C ASN A 44 14.73 -15.93 -2.82
N GLU A 45 13.87 -16.95 -2.90
CA GLU A 45 13.55 -17.63 -4.17
C GLU A 45 12.47 -16.89 -4.98
N LEU A 46 11.79 -15.93 -4.37
CA LEU A 46 10.82 -15.06 -5.02
C LEU A 46 11.51 -13.87 -5.69
N PRO A 47 10.92 -13.31 -6.77
CA PRO A 47 11.39 -12.03 -7.29
C PRO A 47 11.18 -10.91 -6.26
N ASP A 48 11.76 -9.75 -6.54
CA ASP A 48 11.43 -8.55 -5.77
C ASP A 48 9.92 -8.27 -5.86
N THR A 49 9.26 -8.20 -4.70
CA THR A 49 7.82 -8.01 -4.56
C THR A 49 7.44 -6.56 -4.22
N LEU A 50 8.42 -5.67 -4.12
CA LEU A 50 8.20 -4.27 -3.76
C LEU A 50 7.24 -3.59 -4.74
N GLY A 51 6.20 -2.94 -4.21
CA GLY A 51 5.18 -2.25 -4.99
C GLY A 51 4.22 -3.14 -5.79
N LEU A 52 4.36 -4.48 -5.72
CA LEU A 52 3.41 -5.39 -6.37
C LEU A 52 2.10 -5.43 -5.58
N ARG A 53 1.00 -5.67 -6.31
CA ARG A 53 -0.27 -5.99 -5.68
C ARG A 53 -0.15 -7.31 -4.90
N ILE A 54 -0.81 -7.36 -3.75
CA ILE A 54 -0.70 -8.50 -2.83
C ILE A 54 -1.17 -9.82 -3.44
N ASP A 55 -2.16 -9.81 -4.34
CA ASP A 55 -2.61 -11.03 -5.02
C ASP A 55 -1.52 -11.64 -5.92
N MET A 56 -0.72 -10.80 -6.58
CA MET A 56 0.43 -11.26 -7.34
C MET A 56 1.49 -11.89 -6.42
N VAL A 57 1.71 -11.30 -5.25
CA VAL A 57 2.66 -11.81 -4.24
C VAL A 57 2.20 -13.16 -3.69
N VAL A 58 0.91 -13.29 -3.36
CA VAL A 58 0.32 -14.56 -2.91
C VAL A 58 0.42 -15.63 -4.01
N ASP A 59 0.19 -15.27 -5.27
CA ASP A 59 0.37 -16.18 -6.41
C ASP A 59 1.82 -16.66 -6.56
N LEU A 60 2.80 -15.76 -6.37
CA LEU A 60 4.22 -16.09 -6.40
C LEU A 60 4.59 -17.08 -5.29
N TRP A 61 4.12 -16.86 -4.06
CA TRP A 61 4.29 -17.81 -2.97
C TRP A 61 3.67 -19.16 -3.29
N TYR A 62 2.42 -19.18 -3.74
CA TYR A 62 1.71 -20.42 -4.04
C TYR A 62 2.38 -21.22 -5.16
N ALA A 63 2.89 -20.53 -6.19
CA ALA A 63 3.61 -21.17 -7.29
C ALA A 63 4.92 -21.83 -6.86
N ARG A 64 5.61 -21.28 -5.85
CA ARG A 64 6.86 -21.85 -5.31
C ARG A 64 6.61 -22.92 -4.25
N GLN A 65 5.65 -22.67 -3.38
CA GLN A 65 5.34 -23.51 -2.22
C GLN A 65 3.82 -23.57 -2.05
N PRO A 66 3.13 -24.47 -2.79
CA PRO A 66 1.71 -24.66 -2.63
C PRO A 66 1.38 -25.10 -1.20
N TRP A 67 0.47 -24.37 -0.55
CA TRP A 67 -0.09 -24.79 0.74
C TRP A 67 -1.43 -25.51 0.55
N ASN A 68 -1.85 -26.23 1.60
CA ASN A 68 -3.19 -26.80 1.71
C ASN A 68 -4.07 -25.93 2.60
N GLY A 69 -5.37 -25.90 2.35
CA GLY A 69 -6.34 -25.19 3.17
C GLY A 69 -6.97 -24.00 2.44
N PRO A 70 -6.81 -22.76 2.93
CA PRO A 70 -7.53 -21.60 2.40
C PRO A 70 -7.18 -21.32 0.94
N SER A 71 -8.15 -20.74 0.23
CA SER A 71 -7.95 -20.26 -1.13
C SER A 71 -6.93 -19.12 -1.17
N ARG A 72 -6.28 -18.91 -2.33
CA ARG A 72 -5.37 -17.76 -2.53
C ARG A 72 -6.04 -16.42 -2.23
N GLN A 73 -7.32 -16.29 -2.60
CA GLN A 73 -8.11 -15.09 -2.31
C GLN A 73 -8.29 -14.86 -0.80
N GLU A 74 -8.62 -15.90 -0.02
CA GLU A 74 -8.69 -15.77 1.44
C GLU A 74 -7.33 -15.42 2.04
N VAL A 75 -6.22 -15.93 1.48
CA VAL A 75 -4.87 -15.58 1.94
C VAL A 75 -4.56 -14.11 1.65
N VAL A 76 -4.92 -13.60 0.48
CA VAL A 76 -4.83 -12.16 0.14
C VAL A 76 -5.57 -11.31 1.18
N GLU A 77 -6.81 -11.66 1.48
CA GLU A 77 -7.63 -10.93 2.46
C GLU A 77 -7.02 -10.96 3.86
N ARG A 78 -6.43 -12.09 4.28
CA ARG A 78 -5.72 -12.20 5.56
C ARG A 78 -4.49 -11.30 5.60
N VAL A 79 -3.71 -11.24 4.51
CA VAL A 79 -2.53 -10.35 4.46
C VAL A 79 -2.95 -8.89 4.51
N ILE A 80 -3.96 -8.49 3.72
CA ILE A 80 -4.51 -7.12 3.75
C ILE A 80 -4.98 -6.77 5.17
N ALA A 81 -5.78 -7.63 5.81
CA ALA A 81 -6.27 -7.39 7.15
C ALA A 81 -5.12 -7.25 8.17
N ARG A 82 -4.09 -8.09 8.05
CA ARG A 82 -2.91 -8.02 8.91
C ARG A 82 -2.11 -6.73 8.68
N ALA A 83 -1.89 -6.32 7.44
CA ALA A 83 -1.22 -5.07 7.09
C ALA A 83 -1.97 -3.85 7.64
N ILE A 84 -3.30 -3.83 7.50
CA ILE A 84 -4.15 -2.76 8.07
C ILE A 84 -3.99 -2.68 9.59
N SER A 85 -4.03 -3.83 10.29
CA SER A 85 -3.83 -3.87 11.75
C SER A 85 -2.48 -3.27 12.14
N LEU A 86 -1.41 -3.64 11.43
CA LEU A 86 -0.06 -3.12 11.69
C LEU A 86 0.03 -1.60 11.45
N VAL A 87 -0.61 -1.09 10.39
CA VAL A 87 -0.67 0.34 10.10
C VAL A 87 -1.46 1.09 11.18
N GLU A 88 -2.57 0.53 11.66
CA GLU A 88 -3.36 1.10 12.76
C GLU A 88 -2.56 1.15 14.08
N GLU A 89 -1.79 0.10 14.36
CA GLU A 89 -0.96 -0.02 15.57
C GLU A 89 0.22 0.97 15.55
N THR A 90 0.91 1.08 14.42
CA THR A 90 2.18 1.83 14.32
C THR A 90 2.01 3.27 13.83
N ARG A 91 0.91 3.56 13.14
CA ARG A 91 0.57 4.87 12.54
C ARG A 91 1.78 5.53 11.83
N PRO A 92 2.37 4.88 10.82
CA PRO A 92 3.71 5.21 10.32
C PRO A 92 3.68 6.33 9.26
N LEU A 93 3.10 7.49 9.58
CA LEU A 93 3.07 8.63 8.65
C LEU A 93 4.49 9.14 8.36
N LEU A 94 4.83 9.28 7.09
CA LEU A 94 6.15 9.78 6.70
C LEU A 94 6.28 11.30 6.95
N PRO A 95 7.47 11.79 7.34
CA PRO A 95 7.71 13.22 7.52
C PRO A 95 7.47 14.02 6.24
N GLY A 96 6.87 15.21 6.35
CA GLY A 96 6.66 16.11 5.21
C GLY A 96 5.39 15.85 4.40
N VAL A 97 4.64 14.77 4.69
CA VAL A 97 3.43 14.40 3.93
C VAL A 97 2.36 15.49 4.02
N ARG A 98 2.11 16.00 5.22
CA ARG A 98 1.09 17.03 5.44
C ARG A 98 1.46 18.31 4.70
N GLU A 99 2.72 18.69 4.80
CA GLU A 99 3.30 19.87 4.17
C GLU A 99 3.26 19.76 2.65
N ALA A 100 3.61 18.59 2.09
CA ALA A 100 3.57 18.35 0.65
C ALA A 100 2.15 18.42 0.09
N VAL A 101 1.19 17.78 0.75
CA VAL A 101 -0.22 17.81 0.35
C VAL A 101 -0.78 19.23 0.47
N ALA A 102 -0.52 19.91 1.59
CA ALA A 102 -0.96 21.29 1.80
C ALA A 102 -0.39 22.24 0.73
N LEU A 103 0.90 22.12 0.41
CA LEU A 103 1.56 22.91 -0.63
C LEU A 103 0.88 22.73 -2.00
N CYS A 104 0.52 21.50 -2.36
CA CYS A 104 -0.21 21.24 -3.60
C CYS A 104 -1.57 21.95 -3.62
N LYS A 105 -2.33 21.90 -2.52
CA LYS A 105 -3.63 22.58 -2.42
C LYS A 105 -3.49 24.11 -2.44
N GLU A 106 -2.48 24.65 -1.75
CA GLU A 106 -2.16 26.09 -1.75
C GLU A 106 -1.81 26.61 -3.15
N GLN A 107 -1.17 25.78 -3.97
CA GLN A 107 -0.89 26.09 -5.39
C GLN A 107 -2.10 25.92 -6.31
N GLY A 108 -3.27 25.55 -5.77
CA GLY A 108 -4.49 25.34 -6.55
C GLY A 108 -4.48 24.06 -7.39
N LEU A 109 -3.63 23.08 -7.05
CA LEU A 109 -3.59 21.79 -7.74
C LEU A 109 -4.72 20.88 -7.26
N LEU A 110 -5.23 20.05 -8.17
CA LEU A 110 -6.00 18.86 -7.79
C LEU A 110 -5.05 17.83 -7.17
N VAL A 111 -5.47 17.16 -6.11
CA VAL A 111 -4.66 16.17 -5.39
C VAL A 111 -5.35 14.81 -5.44
N GLY A 112 -4.66 13.81 -6.01
CA GLY A 112 -5.14 12.44 -6.10
C GLY A 112 -4.26 11.46 -5.31
N LEU A 113 -4.84 10.34 -4.89
CA LEU A 113 -4.12 9.18 -4.36
C LEU A 113 -4.30 7.99 -5.30
N ALA A 114 -3.22 7.32 -5.68
CA ALA A 114 -3.25 6.10 -6.47
C ALA A 114 -2.33 5.07 -5.84
N SER A 115 -2.83 3.88 -5.51
CA SER A 115 -2.03 2.84 -4.85
C SER A 115 -2.46 1.43 -5.28
N ALA A 116 -1.54 0.47 -5.16
CA ALA A 116 -1.81 -0.96 -5.33
C ALA A 116 -2.60 -1.57 -4.15
N SER A 117 -2.72 -0.83 -3.04
CA SER A 117 -3.51 -1.22 -1.88
C SER A 117 -5.01 -1.11 -2.17
N PRO A 118 -5.86 -1.91 -1.48
CA PRO A 118 -7.30 -1.86 -1.65
C PRO A 118 -7.91 -0.51 -1.25
N LEU A 119 -8.93 -0.05 -1.98
CA LEU A 119 -9.57 1.25 -1.75
C LEU A 119 -9.99 1.51 -0.28
N HIS A 120 -10.47 0.49 0.42
CA HIS A 120 -10.86 0.62 1.84
C HIS A 120 -9.68 0.91 2.77
N MET A 121 -8.46 0.46 2.40
CA MET A 121 -7.23 0.79 3.13
C MET A 121 -6.82 2.24 2.88
N LEU A 122 -6.91 2.72 1.64
CA LEU A 122 -6.65 4.13 1.29
C LEU A 122 -7.54 5.07 2.11
N GLU A 123 -8.86 4.82 2.10
CA GLU A 123 -9.84 5.59 2.87
C GLU A 123 -9.52 5.59 4.37
N LYS A 124 -9.18 4.43 4.92
CA LYS A 124 -8.83 4.27 6.34
C LYS A 124 -7.55 5.03 6.71
N VAL A 125 -6.49 4.90 5.92
CA VAL A 125 -5.21 5.61 6.14
C VAL A 125 -5.42 7.11 6.09
N LEU A 126 -6.09 7.62 5.05
CA LEU A 126 -6.34 9.05 4.92
C LEU A 126 -7.19 9.60 6.07
N THR A 127 -8.21 8.85 6.52
CA THR A 127 -9.02 9.24 7.68
C THR A 127 -8.20 9.21 8.97
N MET A 128 -7.38 8.18 9.17
CA MET A 128 -6.54 8.00 10.35
C MET A 128 -5.56 9.15 10.57
N PHE A 129 -5.12 9.79 9.49
CA PHE A 129 -4.20 10.92 9.53
C PHE A 129 -4.87 12.26 9.22
N ASP A 130 -6.20 12.36 9.21
CA ASP A 130 -6.92 13.62 8.94
C ASP A 130 -6.51 14.26 7.59
N LEU A 131 -6.23 13.43 6.58
CA LEU A 131 -5.83 13.85 5.24
C LEU A 131 -6.95 13.71 4.20
N ARG A 132 -8.03 12.98 4.52
CA ARG A 132 -9.05 12.58 3.54
C ARG A 132 -9.64 13.75 2.74
N ASP A 133 -9.92 14.87 3.40
CA ASP A 133 -10.51 16.06 2.77
C ASP A 133 -9.52 16.80 1.84
N SER A 134 -8.23 16.48 1.94
CA SER A 134 -7.22 17.07 1.06
C SER A 134 -7.15 16.38 -0.31
N PHE A 135 -7.67 15.15 -0.42
CA PHE A 135 -7.63 14.34 -1.64
C PHE A 135 -8.95 14.40 -2.43
N ASP A 136 -8.86 14.89 -3.66
CA ASP A 136 -9.99 15.09 -4.59
C ASP A 136 -10.41 13.78 -5.29
N ALA A 137 -9.50 12.81 -5.40
CA ALA A 137 -9.77 11.51 -6.01
C ALA A 137 -8.90 10.39 -5.41
N LEU A 138 -9.45 9.18 -5.31
CA LEU A 138 -8.74 7.97 -4.92
C LEU A 138 -8.86 6.92 -6.03
N ALA A 139 -7.76 6.22 -6.31
CA ALA A 139 -7.72 5.11 -7.26
C ALA A 139 -6.96 3.92 -6.66
N SER A 140 -7.51 2.72 -6.86
CA SER A 140 -6.94 1.44 -6.44
C SER A 140 -6.81 0.54 -7.68
N ALA A 141 -5.72 -0.24 -7.74
CA ALA A 141 -5.36 -1.04 -8.92
C ALA A 141 -5.96 -2.46 -8.94
#